data_AF-A0A954G6R5-F1
#
_entry.id   AF-A0A954G6R5-F1
#
_cell.length_a   1.000
_cell.length_b   1.000
_cell.length_c   1.000
_cell.angle_alpha   90.00
_cell.angle_beta   90.00
_cell.angle_gamma   90.00
#
_symmetry.space_group_name_H-M   'P 1'
#
loop_
_entity.id
_entity.type
_entity.pdbx_description
1 polymer ?
#
loop_
_entity_poly.entity_id
_entity_poly.type
_entity_poly.pdbx_seq_one_letter_code
_entity_poly.pdbx_strand_id
1 'polypeptide(L)'
;ILPELAPLWESTEHQNLWPLTLDRLKRVNTHSFETAFATLLLDLPAAGPDARLEELYEICKRLRFSNQSLNLVHWLVQQRNSLEKAPNMKLSQLKRLLAHEDCPHLFELVAADLSSRNLPLDDLEFCRQYRDHTPREVLNPSPLISGNDLIDLGIKTGPQFKKLLTQVQDAQLEEQIHTQEEALALLRRILQK
;
A
#
# COMPACT_ATOMS: atom_id res chain seq x y z
N ILE A 1 -24.73 -11.76 9.24
CA ILE A 1 -23.40 -12.04 9.81
C ILE A 1 -22.56 -12.62 8.68
N LEU A 2 -21.31 -12.15 8.49
CA LEU A 2 -20.41 -12.69 7.47
C LEU A 2 -19.98 -14.11 7.89
N PRO A 3 -20.43 -15.18 7.21
CA PRO A 3 -20.08 -16.55 7.61
C PRO A 3 -18.58 -16.82 7.54
N GLU A 4 -17.85 -16.08 6.72
CA GLU A 4 -16.39 -16.18 6.56
C GLU A 4 -15.62 -15.78 7.83
N LEU A 5 -16.25 -14.97 8.70
CA LEU A 5 -15.66 -14.59 9.98
C LEU A 5 -15.99 -15.60 11.09
N ALA A 6 -16.93 -16.53 10.87
CA ALA A 6 -17.33 -17.53 11.86
C ALA A 6 -16.16 -18.27 12.54
N PRO A 7 -15.09 -18.65 11.81
CA PRO A 7 -13.96 -19.32 12.45
C PRO A 7 -13.27 -18.47 13.53
N LEU A 8 -13.38 -17.12 13.50
CA LEU A 8 -12.77 -16.24 14.50
C LEU A 8 -13.33 -16.42 15.92
N TRP A 9 -14.56 -16.92 16.06
CA TRP A 9 -15.18 -17.17 17.37
C TRP A 9 -15.64 -18.62 17.57
N GLU A 10 -15.64 -19.45 16.53
CA GLU A 10 -16.02 -20.87 16.60
C GLU A 10 -14.82 -21.83 16.69
N SER A 11 -13.64 -21.41 16.22
CA SER A 11 -12.42 -22.23 16.25
C SER A 11 -11.56 -21.91 17.48
N THR A 12 -11.08 -22.95 18.16
CA THR A 12 -10.08 -22.83 19.23
C THR A 12 -8.74 -22.29 18.72
N GLU A 13 -8.41 -22.48 17.43
CA GLU A 13 -7.18 -21.95 16.82
C GLU A 13 -7.20 -20.42 16.69
N HIS A 14 -8.40 -19.81 16.59
CA HIS A 14 -8.59 -18.39 16.31
C HIS A 14 -9.27 -17.64 17.47
N GLN A 15 -9.49 -18.30 18.60
CA GLN A 15 -10.33 -17.81 19.71
C GLN A 15 -9.87 -16.46 20.29
N ASN A 16 -8.58 -16.13 20.17
CA ASN A 16 -8.01 -14.86 20.62
C ASN A 16 -8.09 -13.73 19.57
N LEU A 17 -8.44 -14.04 18.32
CA LEU A 17 -8.47 -13.06 17.23
C LEU A 17 -9.74 -12.21 17.27
N TRP A 18 -10.91 -12.79 17.55
CA TRP A 18 -12.14 -12.00 17.61
C TRP A 18 -12.11 -10.87 18.66
N PRO A 19 -11.67 -11.11 19.91
CA PRO A 19 -11.47 -10.02 20.89
C PRO A 19 -10.49 -8.95 20.39
N LEU A 20 -9.42 -9.34 19.69
CA LEU A 20 -8.45 -8.42 19.11
C LEU A 20 -9.09 -7.56 18.01
N THR A 21 -9.84 -8.17 17.09
CA THR A 21 -10.58 -7.47 16.04
C THR A 21 -11.56 -6.45 16.66
N LEU A 22 -12.27 -6.83 17.72
CA LEU A 22 -13.17 -5.91 18.43
C LEU A 22 -12.44 -4.77 19.12
N ASP A 23 -11.28 -5.02 19.74
CA ASP A 23 -10.46 -3.96 20.35
C ASP A 23 -9.93 -3.00 19.28
N ARG A 24 -9.48 -3.53 18.13
CA ARG A 24 -9.07 -2.74 16.97
C ARG A 24 -10.21 -1.85 16.46
N LEU A 25 -11.42 -2.40 16.30
CA LEU A 25 -12.60 -1.64 15.86
C LEU A 25 -13.04 -0.56 16.85
N LYS A 26 -12.79 -0.73 18.16
CA LYS A 26 -13.04 0.33 19.15
C LYS A 26 -12.03 1.47 19.06
N ARG A 27 -10.81 1.17 18.60
CA ARG A 27 -9.70 2.13 18.52
C ARG A 27 -9.59 2.83 17.17
N VAL A 28 -10.13 2.24 16.10
CA VAL A 28 -10.08 2.85 14.78
C VAL A 28 -10.89 4.15 14.78
N ASN A 29 -10.19 5.26 14.68
CA ASN A 29 -10.78 6.59 14.60
C ASN A 29 -10.89 6.97 13.13
N THR A 30 -11.95 6.51 12.46
CA THR A 30 -12.17 6.74 11.03
C THR A 30 -13.59 7.26 10.77
N HIS A 31 -13.72 8.06 9.71
CA HIS A 31 -15.00 8.51 9.19
C HIS A 31 -15.44 7.72 7.94
N SER A 32 -14.59 6.81 7.45
CA SER A 32 -14.86 5.97 6.27
C SER A 32 -15.35 4.59 6.71
N PHE A 33 -16.45 4.16 6.09
CA PHE A 33 -16.96 2.81 6.25
C PHE A 33 -15.94 1.77 5.74
N GLU A 34 -15.24 2.06 4.65
CA GLU A 34 -14.24 1.19 4.05
C GLU A 34 -13.07 0.91 4.99
N THR A 35 -12.56 1.92 5.69
CA THR A 35 -11.50 1.71 6.70
C THR A 35 -11.98 0.83 7.85
N ALA A 36 -13.19 1.07 8.37
CA ALA A 36 -13.78 0.26 9.43
C ALA A 36 -14.00 -1.19 8.95
N PHE A 37 -14.44 -1.36 7.71
CA PHE A 37 -14.66 -2.68 7.11
C PHE A 37 -13.33 -3.43 6.85
N ALA A 38 -12.31 -2.75 6.35
CA ALA A 38 -10.96 -3.30 6.22
C ALA A 38 -10.39 -3.72 7.58
N THR A 39 -10.65 -2.93 8.63
CA THR A 39 -10.26 -3.22 10.01
C THR A 39 -10.92 -4.51 10.54
N LEU A 40 -12.21 -4.70 10.23
CA LEU A 40 -12.95 -5.93 10.55
C LEU A 40 -12.37 -7.16 9.83
N LEU A 41 -11.96 -7.00 8.57
CA LEU A 41 -11.48 -8.11 7.72
C LEU A 41 -9.98 -8.40 7.86
N LEU A 42 -9.24 -7.66 8.70
CA LEU A 42 -7.79 -7.79 8.78
C LEU A 42 -7.34 -9.19 9.24
N ASP A 43 -8.09 -9.78 10.16
CA ASP A 43 -7.84 -11.11 10.72
C ASP A 43 -8.60 -12.21 9.97
N LEU A 44 -9.18 -11.92 8.80
CA LEU A 44 -9.93 -12.89 8.00
C LEU A 44 -9.12 -14.20 7.83
N PRO A 45 -9.61 -15.33 8.35
CA PRO A 45 -8.92 -16.62 8.26
C PRO A 45 -8.73 -17.00 6.80
N ALA A 46 -7.49 -17.29 6.42
CA ALA A 46 -7.14 -17.66 5.06
C ALA A 46 -5.82 -18.45 5.04
N ALA A 47 -5.63 -19.27 4.02
CA ALA A 47 -4.41 -20.07 3.83
C ALA A 47 -3.14 -19.20 3.62
N GLY A 48 -3.30 -17.93 3.27
CA GLY A 48 -2.21 -16.98 3.07
C GLY A 48 -2.70 -15.59 2.69
N PRO A 49 -1.77 -14.63 2.46
CA PRO A 49 -2.12 -13.25 2.10
C PRO A 49 -2.97 -13.14 0.84
N ASP A 50 -2.62 -13.88 -0.22
CA ASP A 50 -3.32 -13.81 -1.52
C ASP A 50 -4.74 -14.38 -1.40
N ALA A 51 -4.87 -15.55 -0.78
CA ALA A 51 -6.18 -16.16 -0.51
C ALA A 51 -7.08 -15.26 0.34
N ARG A 52 -6.51 -14.48 1.28
CA ARG A 52 -7.28 -13.49 2.06
C ARG A 52 -7.84 -12.39 1.18
N LEU A 53 -7.05 -11.90 0.22
CA LEU A 53 -7.47 -10.84 -0.70
C LEU A 53 -8.55 -11.35 -1.67
N GLU A 54 -8.44 -12.60 -2.11
CA GLU A 54 -9.48 -13.27 -2.91
C GLU A 54 -10.80 -13.40 -2.13
N GLU A 55 -10.74 -13.87 -0.88
CA GLU A 55 -11.94 -13.99 -0.04
C GLU A 55 -12.59 -12.62 0.23
N LEU A 56 -11.77 -11.62 0.56
CA LEU A 56 -12.21 -10.23 0.73
C LEU A 56 -12.91 -9.70 -0.53
N TYR A 57 -12.37 -10.00 -1.71
CA TYR A 57 -12.96 -9.61 -2.98
C TYR A 57 -14.36 -10.21 -3.16
N GLU A 58 -14.52 -11.52 -2.93
CA GLU A 58 -15.82 -12.19 -3.05
C GLU A 58 -16.83 -11.70 -1.99
N ILE A 59 -16.38 -11.39 -0.77
CA ILE A 59 -17.21 -10.74 0.25
C ILE A 59 -17.71 -9.38 -0.25
N CYS A 60 -16.81 -8.50 -0.71
CA CYS A 60 -17.16 -7.16 -1.17
C CYS A 60 -18.11 -7.20 -2.38
N LYS A 61 -17.89 -8.13 -3.31
CA LYS A 61 -18.72 -8.37 -4.49
C LYS A 61 -20.12 -8.87 -4.10
N ARG A 62 -20.23 -9.81 -3.15
CA ARG A 62 -21.52 -10.29 -2.63
C ARG A 62 -22.31 -9.19 -1.93
N LEU A 63 -21.62 -8.30 -1.21
CA LEU A 63 -22.21 -7.12 -0.58
C LEU A 63 -22.46 -5.96 -1.55
N ARG A 64 -22.15 -6.13 -2.84
CA ARG A 64 -22.36 -5.14 -3.91
C ARG A 64 -21.64 -3.81 -3.67
N PHE A 65 -20.41 -3.87 -3.18
CA PHE A 65 -19.57 -2.68 -3.03
C PHE A 65 -19.34 -2.00 -4.38
N SER A 66 -19.19 -0.67 -4.35
CA SER A 66 -18.68 0.06 -5.50
C SER A 66 -17.24 -0.37 -5.81
N ASN A 67 -16.80 -0.21 -7.06
CA ASN A 67 -15.40 -0.50 -7.42
C ASN A 67 -14.42 0.34 -6.59
N GLN A 68 -14.77 1.59 -6.29
CA GLN A 68 -13.95 2.48 -5.45
C GLN A 68 -13.82 1.92 -4.02
N SER A 69 -14.93 1.55 -3.39
CA SER A 69 -14.92 0.98 -2.03
C SER A 69 -14.16 -0.34 -1.97
N LEU A 70 -14.35 -1.22 -2.96
CA LEU A 70 -13.62 -2.48 -3.06
C LEU A 70 -12.11 -2.25 -3.20
N ASN A 71 -11.70 -1.33 -4.08
CA ASN A 71 -10.28 -1.03 -4.28
C ASN A 71 -9.64 -0.48 -3.01
N LEU A 72 -10.32 0.41 -2.29
CA LEU A 72 -9.86 0.96 -1.01
C LEU A 72 -9.69 -0.15 0.04
N VAL A 73 -10.72 -0.96 0.28
CA VAL A 73 -10.67 -2.04 1.27
C VAL A 73 -9.55 -3.05 0.93
N HIS A 74 -9.46 -3.44 -0.34
CA HIS A 74 -8.42 -4.35 -0.82
C HIS A 74 -7.02 -3.76 -0.61
N TRP A 75 -6.80 -2.50 -1.02
CA TRP A 75 -5.51 -1.83 -0.88
C TRP A 75 -5.10 -1.71 0.58
N LEU A 76 -6.02 -1.35 1.49
CA LEU A 76 -5.75 -1.27 2.92
C LEU A 76 -5.29 -2.62 3.51
N VAL A 77 -6.02 -3.70 3.22
CA VAL A 77 -5.67 -5.03 3.74
C VAL A 77 -4.38 -5.57 3.11
N GLN A 78 -4.08 -5.19 1.87
CA GLN A 78 -2.82 -5.51 1.19
C GLN A 78 -1.64 -4.76 1.80
N GLN A 79 -1.80 -3.46 2.11
CA GLN A 79 -0.72 -2.59 2.63
C GLN A 79 -0.59 -2.60 4.15
N ARG A 80 -1.35 -3.43 4.87
CA ARG A 80 -1.43 -3.44 6.34
C ARG A 80 -0.09 -3.49 7.09
N ASN A 81 0.93 -4.12 6.51
CA ASN A 81 2.26 -4.24 7.10
C ASN A 81 3.32 -3.38 6.37
N SER A 82 2.92 -2.58 5.38
CA SER A 82 3.84 -1.85 4.52
C SER A 82 4.52 -0.67 5.22
N LEU A 83 4.07 -0.30 6.42
CA LEU A 83 4.73 0.72 7.25
C LEU A 83 5.80 0.12 8.17
N GLU A 84 5.85 -1.20 8.34
CA GLU A 84 6.85 -1.83 9.21
C GLU A 84 8.27 -1.56 8.71
N LYS A 85 9.15 -1.13 9.62
CA LYS A 85 10.54 -0.76 9.33
C LYS A 85 10.66 0.35 8.28
N ALA A 86 9.69 1.28 8.25
CA ALA A 86 9.69 2.44 7.34
C ALA A 86 10.99 3.24 7.29
N PRO A 87 11.73 3.47 8.39
CA PRO A 87 13.02 4.16 8.33
C PRO A 87 14.09 3.42 7.51
N ASN A 88 13.94 2.11 7.31
CA ASN A 88 14.94 1.26 6.64
C ASN A 88 14.51 0.76 5.25
N MET A 89 13.30 1.11 4.78
CA MET A 89 12.85 0.71 3.45
C MET A 89 13.41 1.65 2.37
N LYS A 90 13.32 1.21 1.12
CA LYS A 90 13.73 2.02 -0.04
C LYS A 90 12.91 3.31 -0.12
N LEU A 91 13.55 4.43 -0.43
CA LEU A 91 12.89 5.74 -0.50
C LEU A 91 11.79 5.76 -1.56
N SER A 92 12.00 5.06 -2.67
CA SER A 92 11.00 4.83 -3.72
C SER A 92 9.74 4.12 -3.23
N GLN A 93 9.89 3.11 -2.37
CA GLN A 93 8.76 2.40 -1.77
C GLN A 93 8.00 3.30 -0.80
N LEU A 94 8.74 3.99 0.08
CA LEU A 94 8.16 4.92 1.05
C LEU A 94 7.39 6.06 0.36
N LYS A 95 8.04 6.79 -0.56
CA LYS A 95 7.42 7.90 -1.28
C LYS A 95 6.19 7.45 -2.07
N ARG A 96 6.25 6.31 -2.76
CA ARG A 96 5.10 5.75 -3.51
C ARG A 96 3.93 5.41 -2.59
N LEU A 97 4.20 4.83 -1.42
CA LEU A 97 3.17 4.51 -0.42
C LEU A 97 2.53 5.77 0.14
N LEU A 98 3.35 6.75 0.55
CA LEU A 98 2.88 8.03 1.11
C LEU A 98 2.22 8.95 0.07
N ALA A 99 2.56 8.76 -1.21
CA ALA A 99 1.90 9.41 -2.33
C ALA A 99 0.52 8.83 -2.64
N HIS A 100 0.15 7.65 -2.14
CA HIS A 100 -1.16 7.09 -2.45
C HIS A 100 -2.29 7.97 -1.86
N GLU A 101 -3.38 8.14 -2.60
CA GLU A 101 -4.52 8.96 -2.14
C GLU A 101 -5.16 8.40 -0.87
N ASP A 102 -5.20 7.07 -0.76
CA ASP A 102 -5.77 6.34 0.39
C ASP A 102 -4.81 6.19 1.58
N CYS A 103 -3.59 6.74 1.52
CA CYS A 103 -2.62 6.69 2.63
C CYS A 103 -3.18 7.15 3.99
N PRO A 104 -4.04 8.20 4.10
CA PRO A 104 -4.67 8.56 5.37
C PRO A 104 -5.44 7.39 6.01
N HIS A 105 -6.21 6.64 5.23
CA HIS A 105 -6.98 5.50 5.71
C HIS A 105 -6.06 4.36 6.20
N LEU A 106 -4.90 4.18 5.56
CA LEU A 106 -3.90 3.21 6.01
C LEU A 106 -3.33 3.60 7.38
N PHE A 107 -3.06 4.89 7.60
CA PHE A 107 -2.59 5.37 8.90
C PHE A 107 -3.61 5.15 10.02
N GLU A 108 -4.90 5.35 9.75
CA GLU A 108 -5.99 5.05 10.71
C GLU A 108 -6.05 3.56 11.05
N LEU A 109 -5.99 2.70 10.03
CA LEU A 109 -6.02 1.25 10.21
C LEU A 109 -4.82 0.74 11.00
N VAL A 110 -3.60 1.13 10.59
CA VAL A 110 -2.36 0.66 11.24
C VAL A 110 -2.24 1.20 12.67
N ALA A 111 -2.64 2.46 12.92
CA ALA A 111 -2.69 2.99 14.28
C ALA A 111 -3.57 2.14 15.20
N ALA A 112 -4.77 1.77 14.74
CA ALA A 112 -5.70 0.96 15.50
C ALA A 112 -5.15 -0.45 15.75
N ASP A 113 -4.56 -1.06 14.72
CA ASP A 113 -4.01 -2.40 14.79
C ASP A 113 -2.82 -2.51 15.74
N LEU A 114 -1.82 -1.63 15.61
CA LEU A 114 -0.67 -1.61 16.52
C LEU A 114 -1.10 -1.31 17.96
N SER A 115 -2.02 -0.37 18.15
CA SER A 115 -2.55 -0.03 19.48
C SER A 115 -3.30 -1.19 20.14
N SER A 116 -4.06 -1.97 19.37
CA SER A 116 -4.79 -3.14 19.88
C SER A 116 -3.85 -4.27 20.33
N ARG A 117 -2.65 -4.35 19.72
CA ARG A 117 -1.60 -5.32 20.04
C ARG A 117 -0.56 -4.79 21.04
N ASN A 118 -0.73 -3.55 21.50
CA ASN A 118 0.23 -2.85 22.37
C ASN A 118 1.66 -2.81 21.77
N LEU A 119 1.74 -2.58 20.46
CA LEU A 119 2.98 -2.46 19.70
C LEU A 119 3.38 -0.98 19.54
N PRO A 120 4.69 -0.69 19.38
CA PRO A 120 5.17 0.69 19.19
C PRO A 120 4.63 1.29 17.89
N LEU A 121 4.42 2.61 17.91
CA LEU A 121 3.93 3.39 16.76
C LEU A 121 5.06 4.12 16.01
N ASP A 122 6.31 3.89 16.37
CA ASP A 122 7.47 4.67 15.89
C ASP A 122 7.56 4.73 14.36
N ASP A 123 7.38 3.59 13.68
CA ASP A 123 7.40 3.50 12.22
C ASP A 123 6.22 4.27 11.58
N LEU A 124 5.04 4.24 12.22
CA LEU A 124 3.86 4.98 11.76
C LEU A 124 4.07 6.49 11.95
N GLU A 125 4.59 6.92 13.10
CA GLU A 125 4.86 8.32 13.38
C GLU A 125 5.95 8.87 12.48
N PHE A 126 6.99 8.08 12.17
CA PHE A 126 7.97 8.41 11.14
C PHE A 126 7.29 8.66 9.78
N CYS A 127 6.40 7.76 9.35
CA CYS A 127 5.67 7.90 8.10
C CYS A 127 4.77 9.16 8.07
N ARG A 128 4.06 9.46 9.17
CA ARG A 128 3.25 10.67 9.31
C ARG A 128 4.10 11.92 9.20
N GLN A 129 5.18 11.99 9.98
CA GLN A 129 6.11 13.12 9.97
C GLN A 129 6.74 13.31 8.59
N TYR A 130 7.21 12.23 7.96
CA TYR A 130 7.79 12.30 6.62
C TYR A 130 6.78 12.85 5.62
N ARG A 131 5.53 12.36 5.63
CA ARG A 131 4.49 12.82 4.72
C ARG A 131 4.10 14.28 4.94
N ASP A 132 3.99 14.70 6.20
CA ASP A 132 3.52 16.06 6.54
C ASP A 132 4.60 17.13 6.29
N HIS A 133 5.89 16.76 6.36
CA HIS A 133 7.01 17.68 6.07
C HIS A 133 7.52 17.61 4.62
N THR A 134 7.08 16.62 3.83
CA THR A 134 7.52 16.45 2.45
C THR A 134 6.46 16.98 1.49
N PRO A 135 6.80 17.97 0.63
CA PRO A 135 5.87 18.46 -0.40
C PRO A 135 5.37 17.34 -1.31
N ARG A 136 4.15 17.49 -1.81
CA ARG A 136 3.51 16.46 -2.65
C ARG A 136 4.31 16.20 -3.93
N GLU A 137 4.95 17.23 -4.46
CA GLU A 137 5.81 17.20 -5.65
C GLU A 137 7.10 16.41 -5.41
N VAL A 138 7.52 16.27 -4.15
CA VAL A 138 8.68 15.44 -3.78
C VAL A 138 8.27 14.00 -3.52
N LEU A 139 7.07 13.76 -2.96
CA LEU A 139 6.50 12.42 -2.78
C LEU A 139 6.13 11.78 -4.12
N ASN A 140 5.59 12.58 -5.05
CA ASN A 140 5.15 12.14 -6.37
C ASN A 140 5.60 13.14 -7.44
N PRO A 141 6.90 13.16 -7.78
CA PRO A 141 7.43 14.06 -8.78
C PRO A 141 6.92 13.69 -10.17
N SER A 142 6.82 14.69 -11.05
CA SER A 142 6.54 14.43 -12.47
C SER A 142 7.64 13.54 -13.07
N PRO A 143 7.28 12.53 -13.88
CA PRO A 143 8.28 11.66 -14.51
C PRO A 143 9.29 12.45 -15.33
N LEU A 144 10.58 12.15 -15.18
CA LEU A 144 11.66 12.79 -15.95
C LEU A 144 11.64 12.42 -17.44
N ILE A 145 11.11 11.24 -17.76
CA ILE A 145 10.94 10.74 -19.11
C ILE A 145 9.58 10.05 -19.24
N SER A 146 9.14 9.94 -20.48
CA SER A 146 7.87 9.34 -20.90
C SER A 146 8.09 8.17 -21.86
N GLY A 147 7.00 7.54 -22.30
CA GLY A 147 7.07 6.52 -23.34
C GLY A 147 7.58 7.06 -24.68
N ASN A 148 7.35 8.35 -24.98
CA ASN A 148 7.83 8.97 -26.22
C ASN A 148 9.35 9.02 -26.26
N ASP A 149 10.00 9.34 -25.14
CA ASP A 149 11.46 9.33 -25.03
C ASP A 149 12.06 7.94 -25.33
N LEU A 150 11.35 6.87 -24.94
CA LEU A 150 11.76 5.49 -25.27
C LEU A 150 11.65 5.21 -26.78
N ILE A 151 10.59 5.73 -27.43
CA ILE A 151 10.38 5.58 -28.87
C ILE A 151 11.47 6.34 -29.64
N ASP A 152 11.81 7.56 -29.22
CA ASP A 152 12.84 8.39 -29.84
C ASP A 152 14.24 7.76 -29.72
N LEU A 153 14.46 6.95 -28.68
CA LEU A 153 15.67 6.12 -28.51
C LEU A 153 15.65 4.81 -29.34
N GLY A 154 14.61 4.58 -30.15
CA GLY A 154 14.46 3.40 -31.00
C GLY A 154 13.98 2.14 -30.26
N ILE A 155 13.48 2.27 -29.03
CA ILE A 155 12.98 1.13 -28.26
C ILE A 155 11.58 0.77 -28.75
N LYS A 156 11.39 -0.48 -29.15
CA LYS A 156 10.07 -0.97 -29.58
C LYS A 156 9.07 -0.98 -28.42
N THR A 157 7.87 -0.44 -28.69
CA THR A 157 6.75 -0.43 -27.76
C THR A 157 6.39 -1.83 -27.28
N GLY A 158 6.18 -2.00 -25.97
CA GLY A 158 5.77 -3.28 -25.40
C GLY A 158 5.87 -3.32 -23.87
N PRO A 159 5.64 -4.48 -23.24
CA PRO A 159 5.63 -4.63 -21.77
C PRO A 159 6.92 -4.17 -21.08
N GLN A 160 8.04 -4.16 -21.80
CA GLN A 160 9.32 -3.65 -21.34
C GLN A 160 9.31 -2.15 -21.02
N PHE A 161 8.45 -1.35 -21.66
CA PHE A 161 8.33 0.09 -21.40
C PHE A 161 8.00 0.33 -19.93
N LYS A 162 6.98 -0.37 -19.41
CA LYS A 162 6.59 -0.25 -18.01
C LYS A 162 7.76 -0.58 -17.09
N LYS A 163 8.51 -1.64 -17.38
CA LYS A 163 9.68 -2.03 -16.57
C LYS A 163 10.79 -0.98 -16.58
N LEU A 164 11.09 -0.40 -17.74
CA LEU A 164 12.12 0.64 -17.88
C LEU A 164 11.71 1.94 -17.21
N LEU A 165 10.48 2.42 -17.47
CA LEU A 165 9.94 3.62 -16.84
C LEU A 165 9.84 3.47 -15.32
N THR A 166 9.47 2.27 -14.82
CA THR A 166 9.45 2.00 -13.37
C THR A 166 10.85 2.09 -12.77
N GLN A 167 11.88 1.54 -13.42
CA GLN A 167 13.25 1.63 -12.92
C GLN A 167 13.78 3.07 -12.89
N VAL A 168 13.45 3.87 -13.91
CA VAL A 168 13.82 5.28 -13.95
C VAL A 168 13.05 6.08 -12.88
N GLN A 169 11.75 5.81 -12.73
CA GLN A 169 10.95 6.43 -11.67
C GLN A 169 11.46 6.04 -10.27
N ASP A 170 11.84 4.78 -10.06
CA ASP A 170 12.42 4.34 -8.79
C ASP A 170 13.71 5.12 -8.52
N ALA A 171 14.63 5.23 -9.49
CA ALA A 171 15.85 6.02 -9.34
C ALA A 171 15.57 7.52 -9.07
N GLN A 172 14.53 8.09 -9.68
CA GLN A 172 14.08 9.46 -9.40
C GLN A 172 13.58 9.60 -7.96
N LEU A 173 12.75 8.66 -7.48
CA LEU A 173 12.23 8.69 -6.11
C LEU A 173 13.34 8.44 -5.07
N GLU A 174 14.35 7.64 -5.41
CA GLU A 174 15.58 7.46 -4.64
C GLU A 174 16.53 8.66 -4.73
N GLU A 175 16.16 9.75 -5.41
CA GLU A 175 16.96 10.98 -5.53
C GLU A 175 18.32 10.75 -6.20
N GLN A 176 18.43 9.72 -7.05
CA GLN A 176 19.66 9.40 -7.78
C GLN A 176 19.78 10.17 -9.10
N ILE A 177 18.65 10.66 -9.60
CA ILE A 177 18.53 11.44 -10.84
C ILE A 177 17.49 12.55 -10.64
N HIS A 178 17.73 13.69 -11.27
CA HIS A 178 16.92 14.91 -11.14
C HIS A 178 16.55 15.53 -12.49
N THR A 179 17.19 15.10 -13.59
CA THR A 179 17.00 15.68 -14.93
C THR A 179 16.65 14.63 -15.99
N GLN A 180 16.04 15.09 -17.09
CA GLN A 180 15.74 14.24 -18.24
C GLN A 180 17.03 13.63 -18.83
N GLU A 181 18.12 14.39 -18.88
CA GLU A 181 19.42 13.92 -19.37
C GLU A 181 19.98 12.76 -18.53
N GLU A 182 19.90 12.87 -17.20
CA GLU A 182 20.32 11.80 -16.28
C GLU A 182 19.43 10.55 -16.41
N ALA A 183 18.12 10.73 -16.58
CA ALA A 183 17.18 9.65 -16.82
C ALA A 183 17.49 8.88 -18.13
N LEU A 184 17.79 9.60 -19.21
CA LEU A 184 18.19 9.00 -20.50
C LEU A 184 19.55 8.30 -20.38
N ALA A 185 20.50 8.86 -19.62
CA ALA A 185 21.78 8.24 -19.37
C ALA A 185 21.65 6.93 -18.56
N LEU A 186 20.80 6.92 -17.53
CA LEU A 186 20.47 5.71 -16.76
C LEU A 186 19.83 4.65 -17.65
N LEU A 187 18.88 5.05 -18.48
CA LEU A 187 18.20 4.13 -19.40
C LEU A 187 19.17 3.43 -20.36
N ARG A 188 20.13 4.18 -20.93
CA ARG A 188 21.18 3.60 -21.79
C ARG A 188 22.03 2.57 -21.03
N ARG A 189 22.35 2.82 -19.75
CA ARG A 189 23.08 1.85 -18.89
C ARG A 189 22.25 0.60 -18.61
N ILE A 190 20.94 0.73 -18.41
CA ILE A 190 20.03 -0.41 -18.19
C ILE A 190 19.98 -1.30 -19.44
N LEU A 191 19.93 -0.71 -20.64
CA LEU A 191 19.87 -1.45 -21.91
C LEU A 191 21.17 -2.16 -22.30
N GLN A 192 22.31 -1.75 -21.71
CA GLN A 192 23.62 -2.38 -21.94
C GLN A 192 23.89 -3.58 -21.02
N LYS A 193 23.03 -3.81 -20.01
CA LYS A 193 23.08 -4.98 -19.13
C LYS A 193 22.23 -6.11 -19.69
#